data_AF-A0A1I8BS34-F1
#
_entry.id   AF-A0A1I8BS34-F1
#
_cell.length_a   1.000
_cell.length_b   1.000
_cell.length_c   1.000
_cell.angle_alpha   90.00
_cell.angle_beta   90.00
_cell.angle_gamma   90.00
#
_symmetry.space_group_name_H-M   'P 1'
#
loop_
_entity.id
_entity.type
_entity.pdbx_description
1 polymer ?
#
loop_
_entity_poly.entity_id
_entity_poly.type
_entity_poly.pdbx_seq_one_letter_code
_entity_poly.pdbx_strand_id
1 'polypeptide(L)'
;MTTYNYSPYVKENFEFLQRLSKTSSDKKKNALILSASADQILAIVEICANILKHNFTLNRRQRKKLVQFADFYRAIARTRTEKSARNRIQQGGSAALAAILVPVLGALAEHIIHRFSQE
;
A
#
# COMPACT_ATOMS: atom_id res chain seq x y z
N MET A 1 -20.28 -3.83 -10.13
CA MET A 1 -19.07 -3.58 -9.29
C MET A 1 -17.93 -4.37 -9.90
N THR A 2 -16.85 -3.71 -10.31
CA THR A 2 -15.63 -4.41 -10.75
C THR A 2 -14.94 -5.00 -9.53
N THR A 3 -15.05 -6.31 -9.37
CA THR A 3 -14.42 -7.08 -8.29
C THR A 3 -12.91 -7.06 -8.50
N TYR A 4 -12.18 -6.29 -7.69
CA TYR A 4 -10.73 -6.26 -7.78
C TYR A 4 -10.17 -7.58 -7.24
N ASN A 5 -9.40 -8.29 -8.07
CA ASN A 5 -8.65 -9.45 -7.61
C ASN A 5 -7.38 -8.93 -6.92
N TYR A 6 -7.49 -8.59 -5.64
CA TYR A 6 -6.31 -8.31 -4.82
C TYR A 6 -5.37 -9.51 -4.92
N SER A 7 -4.11 -9.27 -5.29
CA SER A 7 -3.14 -10.36 -5.40
C SER A 7 -3.03 -11.08 -4.05
N PRO A 8 -2.75 -12.41 -4.07
CA PRO A 8 -2.46 -13.16 -2.84
C PRO A 8 -1.40 -12.46 -1.99
N TYR A 9 -0.40 -11.85 -2.64
CA TYR A 9 0.67 -11.08 -1.99
C TYR A 9 0.15 -9.94 -1.10
N VAL A 10 -0.82 -9.14 -1.56
CA VAL A 10 -1.39 -8.06 -0.75
C VAL A 10 -2.25 -8.61 0.40
N LYS A 11 -2.94 -9.73 0.18
CA LYS A 11 -3.78 -10.38 1.20
C LYS A 11 -2.95 -10.99 2.33
N GLU A 12 -1.91 -11.74 1.97
CA GLU A 12 -1.03 -12.44 2.91
C GLU A 12 -0.21 -11.48 3.78
N ASN A 13 0.04 -10.26 3.29
CA ASN A 13 0.79 -9.23 4.01
C ASN A 13 -0.09 -8.20 4.74
N PHE A 14 -1.40 -8.47 4.91
CA PHE A 14 -2.36 -7.53 5.47
C PHE A 14 -1.96 -6.98 6.85
N GLU A 15 -1.52 -7.83 7.77
CA GLU A 15 -1.15 -7.41 9.13
C GLU A 15 0.01 -6.41 9.12
N PHE A 16 1.05 -6.70 8.33
CA PHE A 16 2.18 -5.80 8.15
C PHE A 16 1.74 -4.45 7.56
N LEU A 17 0.95 -4.49 6.49
CA LEU A 17 0.44 -3.28 5.84
C LEU A 17 -0.43 -2.46 6.80
N GLN A 18 -1.23 -3.11 7.63
CA GLN A 18 -2.05 -2.46 8.64
C GLN A 18 -1.19 -1.79 9.72
N ARG A 19 -0.19 -2.49 10.25
CA ARG A 19 0.75 -1.93 11.24
C ARG A 19 1.51 -0.73 10.66
N LEU A 20 1.98 -0.84 9.42
CA LEU A 20 2.66 0.23 8.72
C LEU A 20 1.75 1.45 8.53
N SER A 21 0.48 1.25 8.14
CA SER A 21 -0.49 2.34 7.94
C SER A 21 -0.81 3.14 9.21
N LYS A 22 -0.74 2.49 10.38
CA LYS A 22 -1.00 3.08 11.69
C LYS A 22 0.25 3.75 12.30
N THR A 23 1.41 3.58 11.68
CA THR A 23 2.67 4.09 12.22
C THR A 23 2.92 5.54 11.76
N SER A 24 2.69 6.49 12.65
CA SER A 24 2.90 7.93 12.38
C SER A 24 4.35 8.37 12.49
N SER A 25 5.14 7.76 13.39
CA SER A 25 6.55 8.11 13.60
C SER A 25 7.44 7.58 12.48
N ASP A 26 8.16 8.46 11.79
CA ASP A 26 9.10 8.07 10.74
C ASP A 26 10.22 7.15 11.24
N LYS A 27 10.69 7.33 12.48
CA LYS A 27 11.66 6.43 13.10
C LYS A 27 11.11 5.01 13.23
N LYS A 28 9.89 4.86 13.76
CA LYS A 28 9.23 3.55 13.92
C LYS A 28 8.90 2.93 12.56
N LYS A 29 8.42 3.73 11.61
CA LYS A 29 8.17 3.32 10.23
C LYS A 29 9.45 2.79 9.59
N ASN A 30 10.56 3.52 9.68
CA ASN A 30 11.84 3.10 9.11
C ASN A 30 12.36 1.80 9.75
N ALA A 31 12.16 1.61 11.05
CA ALA A 31 12.49 0.36 11.73
C ALA A 31 11.64 -0.81 11.20
N LEU A 32 10.32 -0.63 11.06
CA LEU A 32 9.42 -1.64 10.47
C LEU A 32 9.83 -1.99 9.04
N ILE A 33 10.14 -0.97 8.22
CA ILE A 33 10.59 -1.17 6.85
C ILE A 33 11.97 -1.81 6.80
N LEU A 34 12.85 -1.58 7.78
CA LEU A 34 14.16 -2.22 7.82
C LEU A 34 14.05 -3.72 8.12
N SER A 35 13.12 -4.11 9.01
CA SER A 35 12.87 -5.52 9.35
C SER A 35 11.92 -6.24 8.38
N ALA A 36 11.36 -5.55 7.38
CA ALA A 36 10.37 -6.13 6.50
C ALA A 36 10.97 -7.24 5.60
N SER A 37 10.20 -8.29 5.31
CA SER A 37 10.59 -9.31 4.33
C SER A 37 10.56 -8.76 2.90
N ALA A 38 11.16 -9.48 1.95
CA ALA A 38 11.07 -9.14 0.53
C ALA A 38 9.61 -9.09 0.05
N ASP A 39 8.78 -10.01 0.51
CA ASP A 39 7.37 -10.09 0.13
C ASP A 39 6.57 -8.89 0.64
N GLN A 40 6.85 -8.46 1.87
CA GLN A 40 6.24 -7.26 2.46
C GLN A 40 6.60 -5.99 1.69
N ILE A 41 7.85 -5.88 1.23
CA ILE A 41 8.29 -4.77 0.38
C ILE A 41 7.60 -4.84 -0.98
N LEU A 42 7.53 -6.03 -1.58
CA LEU A 42 6.89 -6.23 -2.89
C LEU A 42 5.39 -5.90 -2.83
N ALA A 43 4.70 -6.23 -1.75
CA ALA A 43 3.30 -5.86 -1.54
C ALA A 43 3.10 -4.33 -1.60
N ILE A 44 4.01 -3.54 -1.02
CA ILE A 44 3.95 -2.07 -1.10
C ILE A 44 4.18 -1.60 -2.54
N VAL A 45 5.14 -2.19 -3.26
CA VAL A 45 5.42 -1.88 -4.67
C VAL A 45 4.19 -2.16 -5.54
N GLU A 46 3.56 -3.32 -5.34
CA GLU A 46 2.36 -3.72 -6.06
C GLU A 46 1.18 -2.78 -5.79
N ILE A 47 0.97 -2.38 -4.53
CA ILE A 47 -0.05 -1.38 -4.18
C ILE A 47 0.21 -0.07 -4.92
N CYS A 48 1.45 0.43 -4.91
CA CYS A 48 1.81 1.65 -5.63
C CYS A 48 1.52 1.53 -7.14
N ALA A 49 1.88 0.41 -7.76
CA ALA A 49 1.64 0.16 -9.17
C ALA A 49 0.13 0.11 -9.51
N ASN A 50 -0.67 -0.55 -8.66
CA ASN A 50 -2.10 -0.69 -8.88
C ASN A 50 -2.87 0.63 -8.67
N ILE A 51 -2.45 1.47 -7.72
CA ILE A 51 -3.02 2.81 -7.55
C ILE A 51 -2.79 3.67 -8.79
N LEU A 52 -1.57 3.64 -9.34
CA LEU A 52 -1.21 4.40 -10.54
C LEU A 52 -1.94 3.93 -11.79
N LYS A 53 -2.29 2.64 -11.87
CA LYS A 53 -3.11 2.06 -12.94
C LYS A 53 -4.62 2.28 -12.76
N HIS A 54 -5.03 3.02 -11.73
CA HIS A 54 -6.43 3.23 -11.36
C HIS A 54 -7.21 1.94 -11.05
N ASN A 55 -6.50 0.89 -10.63
CA ASN A 55 -7.11 -0.40 -10.31
C ASN A 55 -7.83 -0.42 -8.94
N PHE A 56 -7.67 0.63 -8.13
CA PHE A 56 -8.41 0.80 -6.87
C PHE A 56 -9.53 1.83 -7.00
N THR A 57 -10.71 1.46 -6.51
CA THR A 57 -11.87 2.35 -6.44
C THR A 57 -11.67 3.37 -5.33
N LEU A 58 -11.06 4.49 -5.69
CA LEU A 58 -10.79 5.60 -4.76
C LEU A 58 -11.80 6.72 -4.97
N ASN A 59 -12.33 7.28 -3.89
CA ASN A 59 -13.20 8.46 -3.95
C ASN A 59 -12.39 9.74 -4.26
N ARG A 60 -13.09 10.83 -4.63
CA ARG A 60 -12.45 12.09 -5.04
C ARG A 60 -11.51 12.67 -3.96
N ARG A 61 -11.88 12.56 -2.68
CA ARG A 61 -11.08 13.05 -1.55
C ARG A 61 -9.79 12.24 -1.37
N GLN A 62 -9.88 10.91 -1.47
CA GLN A 62 -8.72 10.01 -1.43
C GLN A 62 -7.77 10.30 -2.60
N ARG A 63 -8.29 10.38 -3.84
CA ARG A 63 -7.47 10.71 -5.01
C ARG A 63 -6.73 12.04 -4.85
N LYS A 64 -7.39 13.08 -4.32
CA LYS A 64 -6.75 14.39 -4.09
C LYS A 64 -5.54 14.29 -3.15
N LYS A 65 -5.63 13.48 -2.09
CA LYS A 65 -4.49 13.24 -1.17
C LYS A 65 -3.35 12.48 -1.85
N LEU A 66 -3.67 11.51 -2.70
CA LEU A 66 -2.66 10.72 -3.41
C LEU A 66 -1.88 11.52 -4.45
N VAL A 67 -2.53 12.47 -5.12
CA VAL A 67 -1.87 13.32 -6.14
C VAL A 67 -0.69 14.08 -5.53
N GLN A 68 -0.77 14.48 -4.26
CA GLN A 68 0.30 15.20 -3.56
C GLN A 68 1.60 14.38 -3.44
N PHE A 69 1.50 13.06 -3.51
CA PHE A 69 2.63 12.14 -3.36
C PHE A 69 2.83 11.27 -4.63
N ALA A 70 2.29 11.70 -5.77
CA ALA A 70 2.25 10.88 -6.99
C ALA A 70 3.65 10.46 -7.45
N ASP A 71 4.64 11.35 -7.40
CA ASP A 71 6.01 11.03 -7.82
C ASP A 71 6.69 10.03 -6.89
N PHE A 72 6.39 10.10 -5.60
CA PHE A 72 6.85 9.11 -4.62
C PHE A 72 6.31 7.71 -4.96
N TYR A 73 5.01 7.58 -5.24
CA TYR A 73 4.42 6.30 -5.64
C TYR A 73 4.97 5.80 -6.97
N ARG A 74 5.17 6.69 -7.96
CA ARG A 74 5.79 6.33 -9.25
C ARG A 74 7.22 5.83 -9.08
N ALA A 75 7.99 6.47 -8.19
CA ALA A 75 9.36 6.07 -7.91
C ALA A 75 9.43 4.65 -7.32
N ILE A 76 8.51 4.32 -6.39
CA ILE A 76 8.40 2.97 -5.81
C ILE A 76 7.93 1.96 -6.87
N ALA A 77 6.85 2.26 -7.60
CA ALA A 77 6.27 1.33 -8.56
C ALA A 77 7.22 0.94 -9.72
N ARG A 78 8.26 1.74 -9.98
CA ARG A 78 9.24 1.50 -11.05
C ARG A 78 10.51 0.78 -10.58
N THR A 79 10.66 0.53 -9.28
CA THR A 79 11.87 -0.15 -8.78
C THR A 79 11.92 -1.60 -9.27
N ARG A 80 13.12 -2.06 -9.62
CA ARG A 80 13.37 -3.43 -10.14
C ARG A 80 13.97 -4.38 -9.11
N THR A 81 14.38 -3.86 -7.95
CA THR A 81 15.01 -4.63 -6.90
C THR A 81 14.39 -4.29 -5.56
N GLU A 82 14.30 -5.29 -4.69
CA GLU A 82 13.82 -5.16 -3.31
C GLU A 82 14.58 -4.05 -2.57
N LYS A 83 15.92 -4.07 -2.61
CA LYS A 83 16.77 -3.05 -1.99
C LYS A 83 16.43 -1.62 -2.46
N SER A 84 16.20 -1.44 -3.76
CA SER A 84 15.82 -0.13 -4.30
C SER A 84 14.43 0.28 -3.80
N ALA A 85 13.46 -0.62 -3.81
CA ALA A 85 12.12 -0.38 -3.29
C ALA A 85 12.16 0.03 -1.81
N ARG A 86 12.87 -0.74 -0.97
CA ARG A 86 13.04 -0.45 0.46
C ARG A 86 13.62 0.94 0.70
N ASN A 87 14.70 1.28 0.02
CA ASN A 87 15.33 2.60 0.14
C ASN A 87 14.34 3.72 -0.24
N ARG A 88 13.58 3.55 -1.32
CA ARG A 88 12.57 4.53 -1.73
C ARG A 88 11.46 4.67 -0.69
N ILE A 89 10.94 3.56 -0.18
CA ILE A 89 9.90 3.56 0.86
C ILE A 89 10.38 4.30 2.12
N GLN A 90 11.63 4.08 2.55
CA GLN A 90 12.22 4.75 3.72
C GLN A 90 12.44 6.26 3.52
N GLN A 91 12.76 6.68 2.30
CA GLN A 91 12.91 8.10 1.93
C GLN A 91 11.59 8.89 1.95
N GLY A 92 10.45 8.21 1.82
CA GLY A 92 9.14 8.83 1.93
C GLY A 92 8.72 9.08 3.37
N GLY A 93 7.81 10.04 3.59
CA GLY A 93 7.21 10.26 4.90
C GLY A 93 6.12 9.23 5.24
N SER A 94 5.89 8.99 6.52
CA SER A 94 4.78 8.16 7.02
C SER A 94 3.41 8.58 6.46
N ALA A 95 3.19 9.88 6.28
CA ALA A 95 1.96 10.43 5.71
C ALA A 95 1.68 9.94 4.27
N ALA A 96 2.72 9.81 3.45
CA ALA A 96 2.58 9.34 2.07
C ALA A 96 2.16 7.85 2.03
N LEU A 97 2.70 7.01 2.91
CA LEU A 97 2.30 5.62 3.02
C LEU A 97 0.88 5.47 3.59
N ALA A 98 0.54 6.21 4.66
CA ALA A 98 -0.81 6.16 5.22
C ALA A 98 -1.88 6.58 4.20
N ALA A 99 -1.59 7.57 3.35
CA ALA A 99 -2.51 8.05 2.33
C ALA A 99 -2.90 6.96 1.30
N ILE A 100 -2.02 5.99 1.01
CA ILE A 100 -2.31 4.84 0.13
C ILE A 100 -2.82 3.63 0.89
N LEU A 101 -2.24 3.30 2.05
CA LEU A 101 -2.51 2.05 2.73
C LEU A 101 -3.91 2.04 3.35
N VAL A 102 -4.34 3.15 3.96
CA VAL A 102 -5.66 3.24 4.59
C VAL A 102 -6.80 2.94 3.60
N PRO A 103 -6.90 3.61 2.43
CA PRO A 103 -7.99 3.31 1.50
C PRO A 103 -7.90 1.91 0.88
N VAL A 104 -6.70 1.40 0.63
CA VAL A 104 -6.51 0.04 0.07
C VAL A 104 -6.93 -1.03 1.08
N LEU A 105 -6.51 -0.89 2.34
CA LEU A 105 -6.88 -1.82 3.40
C LEU A 105 -8.39 -1.78 3.69
N GLY A 106 -9.01 -0.60 3.64
CA GLY A 106 -10.46 -0.46 3.77
C GLY A 106 -11.20 -1.21 2.66
N ALA A 107 -10.80 -1.01 1.41
CA ALA A 107 -11.42 -1.68 0.27
C ALA A 107 -11.17 -3.21 0.26
N LEU A 108 -10.01 -3.65 0.77
CA LEU A 108 -9.71 -5.07 0.93
C LEU A 108 -10.56 -5.71 2.03
N ALA A 109 -10.71 -5.03 3.17
CA ALA A 109 -11.57 -5.49 4.26
C ALA A 109 -13.03 -5.61 3.82
N GLU A 110 -13.56 -4.60 3.12
CA GLU A 110 -14.91 -4.63 2.53
C GLU A 110 -15.08 -5.81 1.57
N HIS A 111 -14.10 -6.07 0.70
CA HIS A 111 -14.14 -7.21 -0.22
C HIS A 111 -14.16 -8.57 0.51
N ILE A 112 -13.36 -8.71 1.57
CA ILE A 112 -13.32 -9.93 2.39
C ILE A 112 -14.67 -10.15 3.08
N ILE A 113 -15.24 -9.11 3.71
CA ILE A 113 -16.53 -9.20 4.41
C ILE A 113 -17.67 -9.58 3.45
N HIS A 114 -17.72 -8.95 2.28
CA HIS A 114 -18.73 -9.27 1.27
C HIS A 114 -18.64 -10.71 0.78
N ARG A 115 -17.43 -11.24 0.61
CA ARG A 115 -17.26 -12.64 0.21
C ARG A 115 -17.83 -13.61 1.26
N PHE A 116 -17.51 -13.40 2.54
CA PHE A 116 -18.03 -14.24 3.63
C PHE A 116 -19.55 -14.14 3.81
N SER A 117 -20.17 -13.03 3.42
CA SER A 117 -21.62 -12.87 3.54
C SER A 117 -22.40 -13.53 2.40
N GLN A 118 -21.72 -14.06 1.38
CA GLN A 118 -22.31 -14.74 0.21
C GLN A 118 -22.00 -16.25 0.20
N GLU A 119 -21.25 -16.73 1.21
CA GLU A 119 -21.00 -18.15 1.51
C GLU A 119 -21.95 -18.58 2.65
#